data_AF-A0A3N7FLL5-F1
#
_entry.id   AF-A0A3N7FLL5-F1
#
_cell.length_a   1.000
_cell.length_b   1.000
_cell.length_c   1.000
_cell.angle_alpha   90.00
_cell.angle_beta   90.00
_cell.angle_gamma   90.00
#
_symmetry.space_group_name_H-M   'P 1'
#
loop_
_entity.id
_entity.type
_entity.pdbx_description
1 polymer ?
#
loop_
_entity_poly.entity_id
_entity_poly.type
_entity_poly.pdbx_seq_one_letter_code
_entity_poly.pdbx_strand_id
1 'polypeptide(L)' 'MANLYQVKLKVYDTINPRVKYKPGTATVLVAVKNKAQAIELATDCIKDILSEKFPTAAVNLSDCKPINFDHYINPKDPK' A
#
# COMPACT_ATOMS: atom_id res chain seq x y z
N MET A 1 -6.73 -18.84 -7.87
CA MET A 1 -5.33 -18.62 -7.46
C MET A 1 -5.20 -17.23 -6.88
N ALA A 2 -4.38 -17.05 -5.84
CA ALA A 2 -4.07 -15.73 -5.31
C ALA A 2 -2.95 -15.10 -6.16
N ASN A 3 -3.07 -13.81 -6.44
CA ASN A 3 -2.10 -13.01 -7.16
C ASN A 3 -1.42 -12.04 -6.19
N LEU A 4 -0.12 -11.82 -6.33
CA LEU A 4 0.59 -10.82 -5.55
C LEU A 4 0.45 -9.46 -6.25
N TYR A 5 0.07 -8.44 -5.51
CA TYR A 5 -0.04 -7.06 -6.02
C TYR A 5 0.91 -6.15 -5.26
N GLN A 6 1.65 -5.33 -6.00
CA GLN A 6 2.33 -4.15 -5.47
C GLN A 6 1.39 -2.96 -5.55
N VAL A 7 1.00 -2.44 -4.40
CA VAL A 7 0.14 -1.26 -4.28
C VAL A 7 0.99 -0.09 -3.77
N LYS A 8 1.12 0.95 -4.58
CA LYS A 8 1.76 2.21 -4.18
C LYS A 8 0.70 3.22 -3.81
N LEU A 9 0.76 3.72 -2.60
CA LEU A 9 -0.13 4.72 -2.03
C LEU A 9 0.65 6.01 -1.78
N LYS A 10 0.02 7.15 -2.01
CA LYS A 10 0.53 8.46 -1.63
C LYS A 10 -0.25 8.95 -0.42
N VAL A 11 0.49 9.43 0.58
CA VAL A 11 -0.05 9.89 1.85
C VAL A 11 0.21 11.40 1.98
N TYR A 12 -0.81 12.13 2.40
CA TYR A 12 -0.79 13.59 2.55
C TYR A 12 -1.50 13.99 3.84
N ASP A 13 -0.92 14.89 4.62
CA ASP A 13 -1.64 15.54 5.72
C ASP A 13 -2.48 16.71 5.17
N THR A 14 -3.77 16.74 5.49
CA THR A 14 -4.72 17.74 4.99
C THR A 14 -4.77 19.02 5.82
N ILE A 15 -4.24 19.03 7.04
CA ILE A 15 -4.38 20.17 7.98
C ILE A 15 -3.26 21.23 7.83
N ASN A 16 -2.08 20.87 7.30
CA ASN A 16 -0.94 21.78 7.21
C ASN A 16 -0.59 22.18 5.76
N PRO A 17 -1.33 23.13 5.14
CA PRO A 17 -1.09 23.58 3.77
C PRO A 17 0.22 24.37 3.59
N ARG A 18 0.87 24.79 4.69
CA ARG A 18 2.14 25.54 4.67
C ARG A 18 3.38 24.66 4.56
N VAL A 19 3.25 23.36 4.78
CA VAL A 19 4.35 22.43 4.56
C VAL A 19 4.14 21.82 3.18
N LYS A 20 5.00 22.17 2.22
CA LYS A 20 5.12 21.47 0.93
C LYS A 20 5.66 20.05 1.19
N TYR A 21 4.89 19.19 1.84
CA TYR A 21 5.28 17.81 2.03
C TYR A 21 5.29 17.13 0.66
N LYS A 22 6.45 16.62 0.26
CA LYS A 22 6.51 15.56 -0.74
C LYS A 22 5.60 14.45 -0.21
N PRO A 23 4.56 14.00 -0.95
CA PRO A 23 3.73 12.89 -0.50
C PRO A 23 4.60 11.73 -0.06
N GLY A 24 4.37 11.24 1.16
CA GLY A 24 4.93 9.98 1.58
C GLY A 24 4.45 8.91 0.62
N THR A 25 5.37 8.15 0.02
CA THR A 25 5.01 7.03 -0.85
C THR A 25 5.13 5.75 -0.05
N ALA A 26 3.99 5.12 0.24
CA ALA A 26 3.93 3.82 0.87
C ALA A 26 3.80 2.75 -0.21
N THR A 27 4.56 1.67 -0.10
CA THR A 27 4.43 0.49 -0.98
C THR A 27 4.02 -0.68 -0.12
N VAL A 28 2.89 -1.31 -0.46
CA VAL A 28 2.34 -2.47 0.23
C VAL A 28 2.28 -3.64 -0.76
N LEU A 29 2.63 -4.81 -0.27
CA LEU A 29 2.54 -6.06 -1.02
C LEU A 29 1.40 -6.88 -0.45
N VAL A 30 0.41 -7.22 -1.30
CA VAL A 30 -0.79 -7.93 -0.85
C VAL A 30 -1.06 -9.12 -1.77
N ALA A 31 -1.25 -10.30 -1.19
CA ALA A 31 -1.62 -11.51 -1.91
C ALA A 31 -3.15 -11.70 -1.87
N VAL A 32 -3.83 -11.46 -2.99
CA VAL A 32 -5.31 -11.53 -3.09
C VAL A 32 -5.75 -12.04 -4.47
N LYS A 33 -7.02 -12.41 -4.59
CA LYS A 33 -7.56 -12.88 -5.87
C LYS A 33 -7.64 -11.76 -6.92
N ASN A 34 -8.06 -10.56 -6.49
CA ASN A 34 -8.42 -9.46 -7.40
C ASN A 34 -7.74 -8.14 -7.01
N LYS A 35 -7.49 -7.29 -8.01
CA LYS A 35 -6.87 -5.96 -7.85
C LYS A 35 -7.61 -5.05 -6.86
N ALA A 36 -8.94 -5.07 -6.87
CA ALA A 36 -9.76 -4.23 -5.98
C ALA A 36 -9.50 -4.56 -4.50
N GLN A 37 -9.47 -5.86 -4.15
CA GLN A 37 -9.17 -6.32 -2.79
C GLN A 37 -7.75 -5.93 -2.36
N ALA A 38 -6.79 -5.89 -3.30
CA ALA A 38 -5.42 -5.49 -2.98
C ALA A 38 -5.36 -4.03 -2.56
N ILE A 39 -6.11 -3.17 -3.27
CA ILE A 39 -6.15 -1.73 -3.01
C ILE A 39 -6.82 -1.46 -1.67
N GLU A 40 -7.94 -2.11 -1.38
CA GLU A 40 -8.68 -1.97 -0.13
C GLU A 40 -7.82 -2.37 1.08
N LEU A 41 -7.27 -3.58 1.09
CA LEU A 41 -6.40 -4.06 2.17
C LEU A 41 -5.14 -3.21 2.34
N ALA A 42 -4.52 -2.78 1.24
CA ALA A 42 -3.36 -1.89 1.32
C ALA A 42 -3.73 -0.52 1.90
N THR A 43 -4.90 0.00 1.56
CA THR A 43 -5.37 1.30 2.05
C THR A 43 -5.69 1.23 3.54
N ASP A 44 -6.37 0.18 3.98
CA ASP A 44 -6.73 -0.01 5.39
C ASP A 44 -5.48 -0.21 6.25
N CYS A 45 -4.53 -1.04 5.80
CA CYS A 45 -3.26 -1.23 6.50
C CYS A 45 -2.48 0.08 6.69
N ILE A 46 -2.43 0.93 5.66
CA ILE A 46 -1.76 2.23 5.76
C ILE A 46 -2.56 3.22 6.62
N LYS A 47 -3.90 3.21 6.54
CA LYS A 47 -4.74 4.06 7.40
C LYS A 47 -4.57 3.72 8.87
N ASP A 48 -4.52 2.44 9.23
CA ASP A 48 -4.32 2.01 10.61
C ASP A 48 -3.00 2.57 11.17
N ILE A 49 -1.90 2.41 10.42
CA ILE A 49 -0.58 2.94 10.79
C ILE A 49 -0.59 4.47 10.91
N LEU A 50 -1.30 5.16 10.02
CA LEU A 50 -1.36 6.61 10.02
C LEU A 50 -2.28 7.16 11.10
N SER A 51 -3.34 6.45 11.48
CA SER A 51 -4.33 6.92 12.45
C SER A 51 -3.70 7.28 13.80
N GLU A 52 -2.62 6.59 14.19
CA GLU A 52 -1.88 6.83 15.42
C GLU A 52 -1.06 8.14 15.41
N LYS A 53 -0.57 8.58 14.24
CA LYS A 53 0.40 9.69 14.13
C LYS A 53 -0.12 10.90 13.35
N PHE A 54 -1.02 10.66 12.41
CA PHE A 54 -1.56 11.62 11.45
C PHE A 54 -3.05 11.31 11.19
N PRO A 55 -3.94 11.60 12.16
CA PRO A 55 -5.36 11.25 12.07
C PRO A 55 -6.10 11.91 10.88
N THR A 56 -5.51 12.96 10.30
CA THR A 56 -6.04 13.71 9.15
C THR A 56 -5.33 13.40 7.84
N ALA A 57 -4.51 12.35 7.81
CA ALA A 57 -3.84 11.92 6.60
C ALA A 57 -4.84 11.35 5.58
N ALA A 58 -4.83 11.90 4.37
CA ALA A 58 -5.49 11.34 3.21
C ALA A 58 -4.55 10.36 2.49
N VAL A 59 -5.09 9.19 2.13
CA VAL A 59 -4.37 8.14 1.40
C VAL A 59 -4.97 8.01 0.00
N ASN A 60 -4.15 8.25 -1.02
CA ASN A 60 -4.54 8.17 -2.43
C ASN A 60 -3.79 7.04 -3.13
N LEU A 61 -4.48 6.29 -3.99
CA LEU A 61 -3.82 5.30 -4.84
C LEU A 61 -2.93 5.99 -5.88
N SER A 62 -1.67 5.56 -5.96
CA SER A 62 -0.75 6.01 -7.00
C SER A 62 -0.57 4.99 -8.11
N ASP A 63 -0.38 3.71 -7.74
CA ASP A 63 -0.15 2.64 -8.70
C ASP A 63 -0.56 1.31 -8.07
N CYS A 64 -1.02 0.37 -8.88
CA CYS A 64 -1.30 -0.99 -8.44
C CYS A 64 -1.04 -1.95 -9.59
N LYS A 65 -0.02 -2.78 -9.41
CA LYS A 65 0.48 -3.70 -10.43
C LYS A 65 0.56 -5.12 -9.88
N PRO A 66 0.12 -6.14 -10.63
CA PRO A 66 0.40 -7.52 -10.29
C PRO A 66 1.90 -7.78 -10.42
N ILE A 67 2.43 -8.59 -9.51
CA ILE A 67 3.80 -9.10 -9.53
C ILE A 67 3.69 -10.61 -9.72
N ASN A 68 4.43 -11.16 -10.69
CA ASN A 68 4.53 -12.60 -10.82
C ASN A 68 5.27 -13.18 -9.61
N PHE A 69 4.76 -14.29 -9.07
CA PHE A 69 5.35 -15.00 -7.94
C PHE A 69 6.77 -15.53 -8.24
N ASP A 70 7.20 -15.57 -9.51
CA ASP A 70 8.53 -15.98 -9.94
C ASP A 70 9.68 -15.10 -9.39
N HIS A 71 9.37 -13.93 -8.80
CA HIS A 71 10.35 -13.05 -8.16
C HIS A 71 10.39 -13.16 -6.62
N TYR A 72 9.62 -14.07 -6.02
CA TYR A 72 9.62 -14.30 -4.58
C TYR A 72 10.01 -15.74 -4.24
N ILE A 73 11.16 -15.90 -3.59
CA ILE A 73 11.50 -17.14 -2.88
C ILE A 73 10.74 -17.09 -1.56
N ASN A 74 9.79 -18.02 -1.35
CA ASN A 74 9.21 -18.23 -0.04
C ASN A 74 10.27 -18.89 0.85
N PRO A 75 10.81 -18.24 1.90
CA PRO A 75 11.84 -18.85 2.74
C PRO A 75 11.33 -20.06 3.54
N LYS A 76 10.02 -20.33 3.55
CA LYS A 76 9.40 -21.51 4.18
C LYS A 76 9.14 -22.68 3.23
N ASP A 77 9.39 -22.52 1.93
CA ASP A 77 9.37 -23.59 0.92
C ASP A 77 10.68 -23.54 0.12
N PRO A 78 11.79 -24.07 0.68
CA PRO A 78 12.98 -24.29 -0.13
C PRO A 78 12.69 -25.43 -1.11
N LYS A 79 12.90 -25.15 -2.40
CA LYS A 79 12.91 -26.16 -3.48
C LYS A 79 13.88 -27.29 -3.20
#